data_AF-A0A942B488-F1
#
_entry.id   AF-A0A942B488-F1
#
_cell.length_a   1.000
_cell.length_b   1.000
_cell.length_c   1.000
_cell.angle_alpha   90.00
_cell.angle_beta   90.00
_cell.angle_gamma   90.00
#
_symmetry.space_group_name_H-M   'P 1'
#
loop_
_entity.id
_entity.type
_entity.pdbx_description
1 polymer ?
#
loop_
_entity_poly.entity_id
_entity_poly.type
_entity_poly.pdbx_seq_one_letter_code
_entity_poly.pdbx_strand_id
1 'polypeptide(L)'
;MDELRRTGLAKMKEVYGWDMPDVPGDYYKYTVEHLFGTIWTRPGLTQRDRRLLLLGAVSAMGLDDILQIQITAALANGELSDDELREVALFLTHYVGWPLGQKVYTIAEKAIAKKAATDGGDDAGAE
;
A
#
# COMPACT_ATOMS: atom_id res chain seq x y z
N MET A 1 2.87 15.45 22.44
CA MET A 1 2.18 14.34 21.76
C MET A 1 2.69 13.05 22.39
N ASP A 2 1.81 12.09 22.66
CA ASP A 2 2.21 10.79 23.21
C ASP A 2 3.23 10.09 22.27
N GLU A 3 4.19 9.35 22.83
CA GLU A 3 5.27 8.72 22.05
C GLU A 3 4.74 7.69 21.05
N LEU A 4 3.69 6.95 21.44
CA LEU A 4 3.06 5.96 20.58
C LEU A 4 2.34 6.63 19.41
N ARG A 5 1.67 7.77 19.66
CA ARG A 5 1.02 8.53 18.59
C ARG A 5 2.03 9.05 17.58
N ARG A 6 3.18 9.57 18.05
CA ARG A 6 4.26 10.05 17.18
C ARG A 6 4.82 8.92 16.31
N THR A 7 5.08 7.76 16.91
CA THR A 7 5.54 6.56 16.20
C THR A 7 4.50 6.13 15.17
N GLY A 8 3.22 6.15 15.54
CA GLY A 8 2.10 5.82 14.68
C GLY A 8 1.99 6.71 13.46
N LEU A 9 2.06 8.04 13.63
CA LEU A 9 2.00 8.99 12.52
C LEU A 9 3.19 8.81 11.57
N ALA A 10 4.39 8.63 12.12
CA ALA A 10 5.59 8.37 11.33
C ALA A 10 5.48 7.07 10.52
N LYS A 11 5.00 5.98 11.15
CA LYS A 11 4.80 4.71 10.46
C LYS A 11 3.67 4.78 9.43
N MET A 12 2.57 5.47 9.73
CA MET A 12 1.46 5.66 8.79
C MET A 12 1.93 6.40 7.53
N LYS A 13 2.72 7.47 7.71
CA LYS A 13 3.37 8.18 6.60
C LYS A 13 4.26 7.26 5.78
N GLU A 14 5.08 6.44 6.43
CA GLU A 14 5.94 5.47 5.75
C GLU A 14 5.13 4.43 4.96
N VAL A 15 4.02 3.94 5.50
CA VAL A 15 3.18 2.91 4.85
C VAL A 15 2.42 3.46 3.65
N TYR A 16 1.96 4.71 3.70
CA TYR A 16 1.18 5.29 2.60
C TYR A 16 2.02 6.11 1.63
N GLY A 17 3.13 6.69 2.06
CA GLY A 17 3.96 7.56 1.23
C GLY A 17 3.48 9.02 1.17
N TRP A 18 2.47 9.41 1.95
CA TRP A 18 1.99 10.79 2.08
C TRP A 18 1.61 11.15 3.52
N ASP A 19 1.59 12.44 3.82
CA ASP A 19 1.18 12.95 5.12
C ASP A 19 -0.34 12.78 5.33
N MET A 20 -0.70 12.10 6.41
CA MET A 20 -2.10 11.92 6.82
C MET A 20 -2.46 12.98 7.88
N PRO A 21 -3.65 13.60 7.80
CA PRO A 21 -4.04 14.63 8.76
C PRO A 21 -4.21 14.03 10.15
N ASP A 22 -3.59 14.64 11.17
CA ASP A 22 -3.71 14.21 12.56
C ASP A 22 -5.05 14.65 13.17
N VAL A 23 -6.08 13.82 13.02
CA VAL A 23 -7.46 14.15 13.43
C VAL A 23 -7.72 13.68 14.88
N PRO A 24 -8.40 14.49 15.73
CA PRO A 24 -8.84 14.05 17.05
C PRO A 24 -9.88 12.92 17.02
N GLY A 25 -10.02 12.21 18.14
CA GLY A 25 -11.07 11.21 18.36
C GLY A 25 -10.58 9.77 18.34
N ASP A 26 -11.38 8.88 18.92
CA ASP A 26 -10.99 7.50 19.21
C ASP A 26 -10.69 6.67 17.97
N TYR A 27 -11.46 6.85 16.89
CA TYR A 27 -11.23 6.14 15.62
C TYR A 27 -9.81 6.38 15.08
N TYR A 28 -9.42 7.66 14.99
CA TYR A 28 -8.11 8.03 14.48
C TYR A 28 -7.01 7.69 15.49
N LYS A 29 -7.29 7.84 16.79
CA LYS A 29 -6.41 7.39 17.87
C LYS A 29 -6.04 5.91 17.73
N TYR A 30 -7.02 5.00 17.63
CA TYR A 30 -6.73 3.56 17.50
C TYR A 30 -6.01 3.24 16.18
N THR A 31 -6.36 3.92 15.09
CA THR A 31 -5.66 3.75 13.81
C THR A 31 -4.19 4.14 13.94
N VAL A 32 -3.89 5.32 14.48
CA VAL A 32 -2.52 5.80 14.61
C VAL A 32 -1.74 5.03 15.67
N GLU A 33 -2.22 5.00 16.91
CA GLU A 33 -1.46 4.48 18.04
C GLU A 33 -1.40 2.96 18.04
N HIS A 34 -2.53 2.28 17.77
CA HIS A 34 -2.57 0.83 17.81
C HIS A 34 -2.12 0.22 16.48
N LEU A 35 -2.81 0.50 15.37
CA LEU A 35 -2.48 -0.14 14.09
C LEU A 35 -1.08 0.27 13.61
N PHE A 36 -0.79 1.56 13.47
CA PHE A 36 0.51 2.00 12.95
C PHE A 36 1.60 2.05 14.02
N GLY A 37 1.31 2.53 15.22
CA GLY A 37 2.28 2.67 16.31
C GLY A 37 2.68 1.33 16.92
N THR A 38 1.80 0.33 16.86
CA THR A 38 2.05 -1.00 17.45
C THR A 38 2.11 -2.12 16.41
N ILE A 39 1.09 -2.31 15.57
CA ILE A 39 1.02 -3.53 14.73
C ILE A 39 2.01 -3.50 13.55
N TRP A 40 2.10 -2.38 12.84
CA TRP A 40 3.03 -2.21 11.70
C TRP A 40 4.50 -2.12 12.13
N THR A 41 4.80 -1.77 13.38
CA THR A 41 6.15 -1.60 13.91
C THR A 41 6.73 -2.86 14.56
N ARG A 42 5.93 -3.92 14.76
CA ARG A 42 6.40 -5.17 15.38
C ARG A 42 7.57 -5.81 14.62
N PRO A 43 8.50 -6.49 15.31
CA PRO A 43 9.52 -7.28 14.63
C PRO A 43 8.91 -8.56 14.02
N GLY A 44 9.67 -9.21 13.13
CA GLY A 44 9.37 -10.54 12.59
C GLY A 44 8.90 -10.57 11.14
N LEU A 45 8.32 -9.47 10.64
CA LEU A 45 8.02 -9.28 9.22
C LEU A 45 8.61 -7.95 8.75
N THR A 46 9.00 -7.86 7.50
CA THR A 46 9.34 -6.58 6.87
C THR A 46 8.06 -5.82 6.47
N GLN A 47 8.19 -4.56 6.05
CA GLN A 47 7.07 -3.81 5.51
C GLN A 47 6.53 -4.48 4.23
N ARG A 48 7.44 -4.93 3.34
CA ARG A 48 7.14 -5.70 2.13
C ARG A 48 6.36 -6.98 2.44
N ASP A 49 6.76 -7.74 3.45
CA ASP A 49 6.05 -8.99 3.81
C ASP A 49 4.62 -8.70 4.29
N ARG A 50 4.43 -7.65 5.10
CA ARG A 50 3.10 -7.19 5.52
C ARG A 50 2.27 -6.74 4.33
N ARG A 51 2.89 -6.05 3.37
CA ARG A 51 2.22 -5.61 2.15
C ARG A 51 1.69 -6.80 1.38
N LEU A 52 2.50 -7.82 1.14
CA LEU A 52 2.07 -9.02 0.42
C LEU A 52 0.92 -9.75 1.14
N LEU A 53 1.00 -9.89 2.46
CA LEU A 53 -0.09 -10.49 3.26
C LEU A 53 -1.38 -9.68 3.15
N LEU A 54 -1.28 -8.36 3.29
CA LEU A 54 -2.43 -7.47 3.21
C LEU A 54 -3.05 -7.49 1.80
N LEU A 55 -2.23 -7.42 0.75
CA LEU A 55 -2.69 -7.51 -0.65
C LEU A 55 -3.45 -8.82 -0.86
N GLY A 56 -2.88 -9.97 -0.48
CA GLY A 56 -3.56 -11.26 -0.59
C GLY A 56 -4.90 -11.28 0.15
N ALA A 57 -4.96 -10.76 1.37
CA ALA A 57 -6.18 -10.72 2.17
C ALA A 57 -7.27 -9.83 1.55
N VAL A 58 -6.93 -8.60 1.14
CA VAL A 58 -7.92 -7.66 0.56
C VAL A 58 -8.35 -8.07 -0.83
N SER A 59 -7.47 -8.72 -1.60
CA SER A 59 -7.84 -9.36 -2.87
C SER A 59 -8.84 -10.49 -2.67
N ALA A 60 -8.59 -11.39 -1.70
CA ALA A 60 -9.50 -12.50 -1.39
C ALA A 60 -10.89 -12.02 -0.91
N MET A 61 -10.96 -10.84 -0.28
CA MET A 61 -12.21 -10.22 0.18
C MET A 61 -12.88 -9.33 -0.88
N GLY A 62 -12.25 -9.09 -2.04
CA GLY A 62 -12.78 -8.18 -3.07
C GLY A 62 -12.85 -6.71 -2.65
N LEU A 63 -11.96 -6.26 -1.75
CA LEU A 63 -11.90 -4.89 -1.26
C LEU A 63 -11.07 -4.00 -2.18
N ASP A 64 -11.61 -3.71 -3.38
CA ASP A 64 -10.92 -3.01 -4.47
C ASP A 64 -10.36 -1.63 -4.05
N ASP A 65 -11.10 -0.86 -3.25
CA ASP A 65 -10.66 0.48 -2.80
C ASP A 65 -9.40 0.40 -1.92
N ILE A 66 -9.35 -0.58 -1.01
CA ILE A 66 -8.19 -0.81 -0.17
C ILE A 66 -7.04 -1.34 -1.01
N LEU A 67 -7.31 -2.28 -1.92
CA LEU A 67 -6.32 -2.84 -2.83
C LEU A 67 -5.63 -1.75 -3.65
N GLN A 68 -6.39 -0.80 -4.20
CA GLN A 68 -5.86 0.34 -4.95
C GLN A 68 -4.93 1.22 -4.12
N ILE A 69 -5.32 1.55 -2.89
CA ILE A 69 -4.48 2.35 -1.96
C ILE A 69 -3.17 1.62 -1.68
N GLN A 70 -3.24 0.31 -1.38
CA GLN A 70 -2.08 -0.47 -0.97
C GLN A 70 -1.11 -0.74 -2.13
N ILE A 71 -1.60 -1.05 -3.34
CA ILE A 71 -0.77 -1.23 -4.54
C ILE A 71 -0.06 0.08 -4.90
N THR A 72 -0.78 1.21 -4.89
CA THR A 72 -0.20 2.51 -5.22
C THR A 72 0.93 2.87 -4.26
N ALA A 73 0.69 2.68 -2.95
CA ALA A 73 1.70 2.96 -1.93
C ALA A 73 2.91 2.00 -2.03
N ALA A 74 2.67 0.69 -2.22
CA ALA A 74 3.74 -0.30 -2.37
C ALA A 74 4.68 0.04 -3.54
N LEU A 75 4.11 0.46 -4.67
CA LEU A 75 4.87 0.84 -5.85
C LEU A 75 5.64 2.15 -5.64
N ALA A 76 4.98 3.17 -5.09
CA ALA A 76 5.60 4.47 -4.83
C ALA A 76 6.76 4.37 -3.82
N ASN A 77 6.63 3.50 -2.82
CA ASN A 77 7.65 3.24 -1.82
C ASN A 77 8.77 2.31 -2.30
N GLY A 78 8.63 1.69 -3.49
CA GLY A 78 9.59 0.70 -3.99
C GLY A 78 9.57 -0.62 -3.21
N GLU A 79 8.50 -0.93 -2.49
CA GLU A 79 8.32 -2.22 -1.80
C GLU A 79 8.11 -3.37 -2.79
N LEU A 80 7.47 -3.07 -3.93
CA LEU A 80 7.21 -3.98 -5.04
C LEU A 80 7.48 -3.27 -6.35
N SER A 81 8.20 -3.95 -7.25
CA SER A 81 8.38 -3.54 -8.64
C SER A 81 7.14 -3.83 -9.50
N ASP A 82 7.10 -3.21 -10.68
CA ASP A 82 6.08 -3.47 -11.71
C ASP A 82 5.92 -4.98 -11.98
N ASP A 83 7.03 -5.69 -12.15
CA ASP A 83 7.02 -7.12 -12.46
C ASP A 83 6.59 -7.97 -11.26
N GLU A 84 6.97 -7.60 -10.03
CA GLU A 84 6.48 -8.28 -8.83
C GLU A 84 4.97 -8.09 -8.64
N LEU A 85 4.42 -6.92 -8.96
CA LEU A 85 2.97 -6.70 -8.90
C LEU A 85 2.20 -7.54 -9.92
N ARG A 86 2.75 -7.69 -11.14
CA ARG A 86 2.20 -8.59 -12.16
C ARG A 86 2.24 -10.05 -11.69
N GLU A 87 3.35 -10.47 -11.09
CA GLU A 87 3.50 -11.82 -10.55
C GLU A 87 2.53 -12.09 -9.39
N VAL A 88 2.33 -11.12 -8.48
CA VAL A 88 1.31 -11.21 -7.42
C VAL A 88 -0.09 -11.39 -8.00
N ALA A 89 -0.44 -10.64 -9.04
CA ALA A 89 -1.73 -10.77 -9.69
C ALA A 89 -1.90 -12.13 -10.37
N LEU A 90 -0.87 -12.62 -11.07
CA LEU A 90 -0.86 -13.94 -11.69
C LEU A 90 -1.04 -15.04 -10.64
N PHE A 91 -0.30 -15.00 -9.55
CA PHE A 91 -0.39 -15.98 -8.47
C PHE A 91 -1.79 -15.96 -7.83
N LEU A 92 -2.29 -14.78 -7.47
CA LEU A 92 -3.61 -14.63 -6.82
C LEU A 92 -4.76 -15.09 -7.73
N THR A 93 -4.67 -14.92 -9.05
CA THR A 93 -5.65 -15.46 -10.02
C THR A 93 -5.92 -16.95 -9.81
N HIS A 94 -4.92 -17.73 -9.40
CA HIS A 94 -5.05 -19.17 -9.17
C HIS A 94 -5.62 -19.53 -7.80
N TYR A 95 -5.38 -18.70 -6.77
CA TYR A 95 -5.76 -19.01 -5.39
C TYR A 95 -7.04 -18.31 -4.91
N VAL A 96 -7.35 -17.12 -5.45
CA VAL A 96 -8.58 -16.38 -5.15
C VAL A 96 -9.57 -16.38 -6.33
N GLY A 97 -9.20 -17.02 -7.44
CA GLY A 97 -10.02 -17.12 -8.65
C GLY A 97 -9.85 -15.95 -9.61
N TRP A 98 -10.21 -16.21 -10.86
CA TRP A 98 -9.95 -15.29 -11.98
C TRP A 98 -10.54 -13.89 -11.82
N PRO A 99 -11.81 -13.72 -11.38
CA PRO A 99 -12.41 -12.39 -11.26
C PRO A 99 -11.66 -11.48 -10.28
N LEU A 100 -11.25 -12.02 -9.13
CA LEU A 100 -10.53 -11.26 -8.10
C LEU A 100 -9.07 -11.03 -8.50
N GLY A 101 -8.38 -12.04 -9.04
CA GLY A 101 -7.02 -11.89 -9.55
C GLY A 101 -6.89 -10.86 -10.67
N GLN A 102 -7.84 -10.85 -11.62
CA GLN A 102 -7.89 -9.86 -12.70
C GLN A 102 -8.04 -8.43 -12.18
N LYS A 103 -8.74 -8.23 -11.05
CA LYS A 103 -8.82 -6.92 -10.39
C LYS A 103 -7.47 -6.45 -9.88
N VAL A 104 -6.69 -7.34 -9.26
CA VAL A 104 -5.30 -7.05 -8.83
C VAL A 104 -4.47 -6.57 -10.03
N TYR A 105 -4.49 -7.33 -11.13
CA TYR A 105 -3.76 -6.97 -12.34
C TYR A 105 -4.17 -5.60 -12.89
N THR A 106 -5.49 -5.37 -13.01
CA THR A 106 -6.01 -4.12 -13.57
C THR A 106 -5.62 -2.90 -12.73
N ILE A 107 -5.65 -3.03 -11.41
CA ILE A 107 -5.27 -1.96 -10.48
C ILE A 107 -3.75 -1.73 -10.52
N ALA A 108 -2.95 -2.81 -10.57
CA ALA A 108 -1.50 -2.72 -10.71
C ALA A 108 -1.10 -1.98 -11.99
N GLU A 109 -1.63 -2.36 -13.15
CA GLU A 109 -1.29 -1.70 -14.43
C GLU A 109 -1.69 -0.22 -14.43
N LYS A 110 -2.81 0.15 -13.82
CA LYS A 110 -3.18 1.56 -13.65
C LYS A 110 -2.18 2.33 -12.79
N ALA A 111 -1.71 1.74 -11.70
CA ALA A 111 -0.73 2.36 -10.82
C ALA A 111 0.62 2.53 -11.53
N ILE A 112 1.08 1.49 -12.24
CA ILE A 112 2.31 1.49 -13.04
C ILE A 112 2.27 2.58 -14.12
N ALA A 113 1.18 2.63 -14.90
CA ALA A 113 1.02 3.63 -15.94
C ALA A 113 1.01 5.06 -15.37
N LYS A 114 0.37 5.27 -14.21
CA LYS A 114 0.35 6.57 -13.53
C LYS A 114 1.75 6.97 -13.05
N LYS A 115 2.53 6.03 -12.50
CA LYS A 115 3.91 6.30 -12.08
C LYS A 115 4.77 6.68 -13.29
N ALA A 116 4.71 5.91 -14.37
CA ALA A 116 5.48 6.20 -15.59
C ALA A 116 5.15 7.57 -16.20
N ALA A 117 3.87 7.98 -16.19
CA ALA A 117 3.46 9.31 -16.67
C ALA A 117 3.96 10.46 -15.77
N THR A 118 4.15 10.20 -14.48
CA THR A 118 4.69 11.18 -13.53
C THR A 118 6.19 11.33 -13.74
N ASP A 119 6.91 10.20 -13.79
CA ASP A 119 8.37 10.18 -13.97
C ASP A 119 8.79 10.76 -15.33
N GLY A 120 8.05 10.49 -16.41
CA GLY A 120 8.34 11.03 -17.74
C GLY A 120 7.89 12.48 -17.97
N GLY A 121 7.05 13.03 -17.08
CA GLY A 121 6.62 14.44 -17.14
C GLY A 121 7.65 15.39 -16.53
N ASP A 122 8.43 14.93 -15.56
CA ASP A 122 9.49 15.72 -14.91
C ASP A 122 10.71 15.92 -15.84
N ASP A 123 10.97 15.01 -16.78
CA ASP A 123 12.04 15.14 -17.79
C ASP A 123 11.69 16.12 -18.93
N ALA A 124 10.41 16.41 -19.17
CA ALA A 124 9.96 17.28 -20.27
C ALA A 124 9.95 18.79 -19.91
N GLY A 125 10.25 19.15 -18.66
CA GLY A 125 10.25 20.53 -18.16
C GLY A 125 11.64 21.17 -18.00
N ALA A 126 12.71 20.50 -18.45
CA ALA A 126 14.10 20.90 -18.23
C ALA A 126 14.82 21.45 -19.49
N GLU A 127 14.09 21.76 -20.56
CA GLU A 127 14.65 22.42 -21.78
C GLU A 127 14.25 23.89 -21.91
#